data_AF-W5N143-F1
#
_entry.id   AF-W5N143-F1
#
_cell.length_a   1.000
_cell.length_b   1.000
_cell.length_c   1.000
_cell.angle_alpha   90.00
_cell.angle_beta   90.00
_cell.angle_gamma   90.00
#
_symmetry.space_group_name_H-M   'P 1'
#
loop_
_entity.id
_entity.type
_entity.pdbx_description
1 polymer ?
#
loop_
_entity_poly.entity_id
_entity_poly.type
_entity_poly.pdbx_seq_one_letter_code
_entity_poly.pdbx_strand_id
1 'polypeptide(L)'
;MRIIPSRLSYLILHLLALCFHAQVTIQSSPNFTQHVSEQSKVTDRVSRRLIRTYQLYSRTSGKHVQVLGNKKINAMAEDGDAHAKLIVETDTFGSRVRIKGAETGYYICMNKRGKLIGKVGNNI
;
A
#
# COMPACT_ATOMS: atom_id res chain seq x y z
N MET A 1 5.60 -37.46 -62.80
CA MET A 1 5.47 -36.00 -62.96
C MET A 1 6.01 -35.33 -61.71
N ARG A 2 7.13 -34.60 -61.81
CA ARG A 2 7.70 -33.85 -60.67
C ARG A 2 6.97 -32.50 -60.57
N ILE A 3 6.11 -32.36 -59.57
CA ILE A 3 5.45 -31.09 -59.27
C ILE A 3 6.54 -30.20 -58.66
N ILE A 4 7.08 -29.28 -59.45
CA ILE A 4 8.06 -28.30 -58.95
C ILE A 4 7.27 -27.26 -58.16
N PRO A 5 7.45 -27.16 -56.83
CA PRO A 5 6.76 -26.14 -56.05
C PRO A 5 7.09 -24.75 -56.61
N SER A 6 6.06 -23.96 -56.89
CA SER A 6 6.22 -22.63 -57.46
C SER A 6 6.99 -21.73 -56.48
N ARG A 7 7.82 -20.81 -56.99
CA ARG A 7 8.55 -19.82 -56.17
C ARG A 7 7.60 -19.03 -55.25
N LEU A 8 6.35 -18.85 -55.69
CA LEU A 8 5.27 -18.23 -54.92
C LEU A 8 4.87 -19.06 -53.69
N SER A 9 4.82 -20.40 -53.81
CA SER A 9 4.50 -21.29 -52.69
C SER A 9 5.54 -21.21 -51.56
N TYR A 10 6.83 -21.11 -51.89
CA TYR A 10 7.89 -20.91 -50.90
C TYR A 10 7.81 -19.54 -50.22
N LEU A 11 7.52 -18.48 -50.98
CA LEU A 11 7.32 -17.13 -50.43
C LEU A 11 6.15 -17.10 -49.44
N ILE A 12 5.03 -17.75 -49.77
CA ILE A 12 3.87 -17.86 -48.87
C ILE A 12 4.23 -18.65 -47.61
N LEU A 13 4.98 -19.76 -47.75
CA LEU A 13 5.40 -20.56 -46.60
C LEU A 13 6.33 -19.78 -45.66
N HIS A 14 7.28 -19.02 -46.20
CA HIS A 14 8.16 -18.15 -45.43
C HIS A 14 7.41 -17.00 -44.76
N LEU A 15 6.43 -16.41 -45.44
CA LEU A 15 5.57 -15.37 -44.87
C LEU A 15 4.74 -15.93 -43.71
N LEU A 16 4.14 -17.11 -43.87
CA LEU A 16 3.38 -17.78 -42.81
C LEU A 16 4.25 -18.14 -41.60
N ALA A 17 5.47 -18.65 -41.82
CA ALA A 17 6.42 -18.93 -40.75
C ALA A 17 6.84 -17.64 -40.02
N LEU A 18 7.07 -16.55 -40.75
CA LEU A 18 7.40 -15.25 -40.17
C LEU A 18 6.22 -14.65 -39.39
N CYS A 19 4.98 -14.82 -39.87
CA CYS A 19 3.77 -14.46 -39.14
C CYS A 19 3.60 -15.27 -37.85
N PHE A 20 3.94 -16.57 -37.86
CA PHE A 20 3.92 -17.43 -36.67
C PHE A 20 4.98 -17.00 -35.64
N HIS A 21 6.19 -16.67 -36.10
CA HIS A 21 7.25 -16.14 -35.24
C HIS A 21 6.95 -14.73 -34.71
N ALA A 22 6.19 -13.93 -35.46
CA ALA A 22 5.75 -12.60 -35.06
C ALA A 22 4.48 -12.60 -34.20
N GLN A 23 3.94 -13.76 -33.81
CA GLN A 23 2.87 -13.83 -32.81
C GLN A 23 3.39 -13.35 -31.46
N VAL A 24 3.23 -12.05 -31.20
CA VAL A 24 3.33 -11.49 -29.86
C VAL A 24 2.23 -12.16 -29.04
N THR A 25 2.63 -13.06 -28.14
CA THR A 25 1.68 -13.64 -27.19
C THR A 25 1.23 -12.50 -26.28
N ILE A 26 -0.03 -12.06 -26.43
CA ILE A 26 -0.63 -11.07 -25.54
C ILE A 26 -0.76 -11.75 -24.17
N GLN A 27 0.28 -11.63 -23.35
CA GLN A 27 0.25 -12.12 -21.99
C GLN A 27 -0.73 -11.25 -21.20
N SER A 28 -1.73 -11.88 -20.59
CA SER A 28 -2.64 -11.18 -19.70
C SER A 28 -1.85 -10.55 -18.55
N SER A 29 -2.31 -9.38 -18.08
CA SER A 29 -1.68 -8.74 -16.92
C SER A 29 -1.61 -9.72 -15.74
N PRO A 30 -0.46 -9.78 -15.04
CA PRO A 30 -0.30 -10.67 -13.91
C PRO A 30 -1.35 -10.39 -12.84
N ASN A 31 -1.97 -11.46 -12.32
CA ASN A 31 -2.93 -11.35 -11.24
C ASN A 31 -2.21 -11.36 -9.88
N PHE A 32 -2.20 -10.21 -9.20
CA PHE A 32 -1.56 -10.06 -7.89
C PHE A 32 -2.49 -10.30 -6.70
N THR A 33 -3.74 -10.73 -6.91
CA THR A 33 -4.74 -10.85 -5.84
C THR A 33 -4.27 -11.76 -4.72
N GLN A 34 -3.70 -12.92 -5.06
CA GLN A 34 -3.17 -13.86 -4.06
C GLN A 34 -2.00 -13.24 -3.29
N HIS A 35 -1.03 -12.64 -3.98
CA HIS A 35 0.13 -12.00 -3.38
C HIS A 35 -0.29 -10.89 -2.39
N VAL A 36 -1.18 -9.99 -2.81
CA VAL A 36 -1.68 -8.91 -1.96
C VAL A 36 -2.42 -9.47 -0.75
N SER A 37 -3.26 -10.49 -0.93
CA SER A 37 -4.00 -11.15 0.17
C SER A 37 -3.06 -11.77 1.21
N GLU A 38 -2.01 -12.46 0.77
CA GLU A 38 -1.03 -13.08 1.65
C GLU A 38 -0.19 -12.04 2.40
N GLN A 39 0.35 -11.04 1.70
CA GLN A 39 1.16 -9.99 2.31
C GLN A 39 0.34 -9.07 3.24
N SER A 40 -0.96 -8.91 3.01
CA SER A 40 -1.84 -8.10 3.87
C SER A 40 -2.02 -8.65 5.30
N LYS A 41 -1.66 -9.91 5.55
CA LYS A 41 -1.86 -10.56 6.86
C LYS A 41 -0.81 -10.18 7.90
N VAL A 42 0.35 -9.72 7.44
CA VAL A 42 1.52 -9.43 8.27
C VAL A 42 2.12 -8.09 7.90
N THR A 43 2.93 -7.54 8.79
CA THR A 43 3.73 -6.34 8.50
C THR A 43 4.71 -6.61 7.37
N ASP A 44 4.72 -5.74 6.35
CA ASP A 44 5.75 -5.77 5.31
C ASP A 44 7.09 -5.28 5.89
N ARG A 45 8.11 -6.14 5.78
CA ARG A 45 9.48 -5.91 6.24
C ARG A 45 10.49 -5.75 5.11
N VAL A 46 10.08 -6.05 3.87
CA VAL A 46 10.97 -6.05 2.70
C VAL A 46 10.84 -4.77 1.90
N SER A 47 9.68 -4.12 1.95
CA SER A 47 9.41 -2.86 1.26
C SER A 47 9.72 -1.65 2.14
N ARG A 48 10.15 -0.55 1.51
CA ARG A 48 10.17 0.76 2.17
C ARG A 48 8.74 1.20 2.48
N ARG A 49 8.45 1.48 3.74
CA ARG A 49 7.13 1.94 4.17
C ARG A 49 6.87 3.37 3.77
N LEU A 50 5.68 3.63 3.23
CA LEU A 50 5.23 4.98 2.91
C LEU A 50 4.85 5.71 4.20
N ILE A 51 5.31 6.96 4.33
CA ILE A 51 5.01 7.84 5.46
C ILE A 51 4.27 9.06 4.95
N ARG A 52 3.17 9.42 5.61
CA ARG A 52 2.41 10.66 5.39
C ARG A 52 2.30 11.44 6.69
N THR A 53 2.25 12.76 6.59
CA THR A 53 2.12 13.64 7.75
C THR A 53 0.92 14.54 7.57
N TYR A 54 -0.02 14.49 8.52
CA TYR A 54 -1.26 15.26 8.48
C TYR A 54 -1.92 15.33 9.87
N GLN A 55 -3.02 16.07 9.98
CA GLN A 55 -3.87 16.13 11.17
C GLN A 55 -5.15 15.33 10.92
N LEU A 56 -5.68 14.65 11.95
CA LEU A 56 -6.97 13.95 11.86
C LEU A 56 -8.07 14.82 12.46
N TYR A 57 -8.96 15.33 11.61
CA TYR A 57 -10.14 16.08 12.04
C TYR A 57 -11.26 15.16 12.53
N SER A 58 -11.84 15.49 13.68
CA SER A 58 -13.01 14.80 14.25
C SER A 58 -14.27 15.60 14.00
N ARG A 59 -15.15 15.07 13.13
CA ARG A 59 -16.43 15.69 12.78
C ARG A 59 -17.30 16.02 13.99
N THR A 60 -17.30 15.20 15.03
CA THR A 60 -18.13 15.40 16.22
C THR A 60 -17.64 16.54 17.09
N SER A 61 -16.31 16.67 17.24
CA SER A 61 -15.71 17.70 18.11
C SER A 61 -15.44 19.02 17.39
N GLY A 62 -15.35 19.01 16.06
CA GLY A 62 -14.89 20.16 15.28
C GLY A 62 -13.39 20.44 15.43
N LYS A 63 -12.62 19.50 16.00
CA LYS A 63 -11.22 19.68 16.39
C LYS A 63 -10.33 18.53 15.93
N HIS A 64 -9.03 18.63 16.17
CA HIS A 64 -8.04 17.65 15.71
C HIS A 64 -7.64 16.65 16.81
N VAL A 65 -7.38 15.40 16.37
CA VAL A 65 -6.81 14.34 17.21
C VAL A 65 -5.39 14.72 17.61
N GLN A 66 -5.12 14.65 18.90
CA GLN A 66 -3.81 14.93 19.47
C GLN A 66 -3.34 13.84 20.40
N VAL A 67 -2.01 13.72 20.52
CA VAL A 67 -1.34 12.78 21.41
C VAL A 67 -0.49 13.54 22.42
N LEU A 68 -0.90 13.53 23.68
CA LEU A 68 -0.28 14.31 24.76
C LEU A 68 0.88 13.55 25.42
N GLY A 69 1.79 14.30 26.06
CA GLY A 69 2.97 13.74 26.76
C GLY A 69 2.62 12.74 27.88
N ASN A 70 1.42 12.84 28.46
CA ASN A 70 0.89 11.90 29.45
C ASN A 70 0.22 10.66 28.83
N LYS A 71 0.45 10.37 27.54
CA LYS A 71 -0.09 9.23 26.77
C LYS A 71 -1.61 9.27 26.57
N LYS A 72 -2.28 10.38 26.90
CA LYS A 72 -3.71 10.59 26.64
C LYS A 72 -3.91 10.99 25.17
N ILE A 73 -4.95 10.44 24.56
CA ILE A 73 -5.38 10.76 23.20
C ILE A 73 -6.78 11.34 23.29
N ASN A 74 -7.02 12.45 22.60
CA ASN A 74 -8.33 13.09 22.48
C ASN A 74 -8.41 13.87 21.16
N ALA A 75 -9.57 14.43 20.84
CA ALA A 75 -9.79 15.25 19.65
C ALA A 75 -10.20 16.68 20.03
N MET A 76 -9.32 17.40 20.72
CA MET A 76 -9.61 18.76 21.23
C MET A 76 -8.57 19.80 20.80
N ALA A 77 -7.61 19.44 19.95
CA ALA A 77 -6.58 20.36 19.48
C ALA A 77 -7.10 21.33 18.41
N GLU A 78 -6.58 22.55 18.43
CA GLU A 78 -6.79 23.53 17.36
C GLU A 78 -6.02 23.12 16.09
N ASP A 79 -6.40 23.72 14.96
CA ASP A 79 -5.65 23.53 13.72
C ASP A 79 -4.21 24.04 13.87
N GLY A 80 -3.24 23.22 13.48
CA GLY A 80 -1.81 23.56 13.54
C GLY A 80 -1.14 23.29 14.89
N ASP A 81 -1.85 22.72 15.87
CA ASP A 81 -1.24 22.32 17.15
C ASP A 81 -0.13 21.27 16.94
N ALA A 82 1.02 21.47 17.60
CA ALA A 82 2.15 20.56 17.52
C ALA A 82 1.79 19.11 17.91
N HIS A 83 0.94 18.94 18.93
CA HIS A 83 0.48 17.63 19.39
C HIS A 83 -0.55 16.98 18.47
N ALA A 84 -1.14 17.74 17.55
CA ALA A 84 -2.07 17.25 16.53
C ALA A 84 -1.38 16.79 15.24
N LYS A 85 -0.09 17.06 15.08
CA LYS A 85 0.70 16.59 13.94
C LYS A 85 0.93 15.08 14.04
N LEU A 86 0.37 14.31 13.11
CA LEU A 86 0.48 12.85 13.09
C LEU A 86 1.36 12.38 11.93
N ILE A 87 2.22 11.40 12.23
CA ILE A 87 3.01 10.64 11.28
C ILE A 87 2.30 9.29 11.08
N VAL A 88 1.87 9.03 9.86
CA VAL A 88 1.13 7.83 9.47
C VAL A 88 1.97 7.00 8.54
N GLU A 89 2.38 5.83 9.02
CA GLU A 89 3.27 4.89 8.34
C GLU A 89 2.47 3.68 7.87
N THR A 90 2.63 3.28 6.61
CA THR A 90 2.02 2.06 6.07
C THR A 90 2.65 0.81 6.72
N ASP A 91 1.80 -0.08 7.21
CA ASP A 91 2.20 -1.37 7.75
C ASP A 91 2.27 -2.45 6.66
N THR A 92 1.22 -2.52 5.84
CA THR A 92 1.10 -3.43 4.69
C THR A 92 -0.05 -2.93 3.78
N PHE A 93 -0.44 -3.73 2.79
CA PHE A 93 -1.55 -3.45 1.89
C PHE A 93 -2.91 -3.29 2.60
N GLY A 94 -3.93 -2.86 1.84
CA GLY A 94 -5.28 -2.64 2.35
C GLY A 94 -5.39 -1.43 3.29
N SER A 95 -4.54 -0.42 3.08
CA SER A 95 -4.51 0.81 3.89
C SER A 95 -4.28 0.57 5.38
N ARG A 96 -3.56 -0.51 5.73
CA ARG A 96 -3.14 -0.80 7.09
C ARG A 96 -1.99 0.13 7.47
N VAL A 97 -2.16 0.88 8.57
CA VAL A 97 -1.22 1.92 8.97
C VAL A 97 -0.99 1.93 10.48
N ARG A 98 0.17 2.46 10.89
CA ARG A 98 0.45 2.88 12.26
C ARG A 98 0.42 4.40 12.34
N ILE A 99 -0.22 4.94 13.37
CA ILE A 99 -0.36 6.39 13.58
C ILE A 99 0.45 6.78 14.81
N LYS A 100 1.37 7.73 14.64
CA LYS A 100 2.29 8.22 15.68
C LYS A 100 2.16 9.73 15.83
N GLY A 101 2.10 10.23 17.06
CA GLY A 101 2.22 11.67 17.33
C GLY A 101 3.63 12.15 16.99
N ALA A 102 3.76 13.16 16.14
CA ALA A 102 5.07 13.69 15.72
C ALA A 102 5.82 14.28 16.91
N GLU A 103 5.13 15.04 17.76
CA GLU A 103 5.69 15.72 18.92
C GLU A 103 6.11 14.74 20.03
N THR A 104 5.23 13.81 20.39
CA THR A 104 5.46 12.91 21.54
C THR A 104 6.16 11.61 21.18
N GLY A 105 6.14 11.24 19.90
CA GLY A 105 6.63 9.94 19.44
C GLY A 105 5.79 8.73 19.87
N TYR A 106 4.64 8.94 20.52
CA TYR A 106 3.76 7.85 20.92
C TYR A 106 2.86 7.39 19.78
N TYR A 107 2.69 6.08 19.64
CA TYR A 107 1.72 5.49 18.75
C TYR A 107 0.33 5.49 19.39
N ILE A 108 -0.69 5.75 18.58
CA ILE A 108 -2.10 5.57 18.94
C ILE A 108 -2.40 4.07 18.88
N CYS A 109 -2.70 3.47 20.03
CA CYS A 109 -3.05 2.05 20.13
C CYS A 109 -4.42 1.88 20.81
N MET A 110 -5.08 0.76 20.54
CA MET A 110 -6.30 0.36 21.24
C MET A 110 -6.00 -0.83 22.15
N ASN A 111 -6.42 -0.76 23.42
CA ASN A 111 -6.26 -1.88 24.34
C ASN A 111 -7.42 -2.89 24.22
N LYS A 112 -7.33 -4.02 24.93
CA LYS A 112 -8.38 -5.07 24.96
C LYS A 112 -9.75 -4.58 25.43
N ARG A 113 -9.82 -3.44 26.13
CA ARG A 113 -11.07 -2.81 26.59
C ARG A 113 -11.63 -1.79 25.59
N GLY A 114 -11.02 -1.62 24.41
CA GLY A 114 -11.41 -0.64 23.40
C GLY A 114 -10.94 0.80 23.70
N LYS A 115 -10.16 1.03 24.76
CA LYS A 115 -9.65 2.36 25.11
C LYS A 115 -8.41 2.70 24.28
N LEU A 116 -8.39 3.92 23.73
CA LEU A 116 -7.22 4.49 23.06
C LEU A 116 -6.14 4.89 24.08
N ILE A 117 -4.90 4.46 23.84
CA ILE A 117 -3.73 4.72 24.68
C ILE A 117 -2.50 5.03 23.83
N GLY A 118 -1.63 5.93 24.32
CA GLY A 118 -0.31 6.16 23.73
C GLY A 118 0.70 5.08 24.16
N LYS A 119 1.40 4.45 23.20
CA LYS A 119 2.49 3.49 23.46
C LYS A 119 3.78 3.89 22.76
N VAL A 120 4.92 3.54 23.37
CA VAL A 120 6.25 3.65 22.75
C VAL A 120 6.45 2.47 21.78
N GLY A 121 7.17 2.72 20.69
CA GLY A 121 7.40 1.74 19.61
C GLY A 121 8.18 0.48 19.99
N ASN A 122 8.76 0.40 21.19
CA ASN A 122 9.57 -0.75 21.61
C ASN A 122 8.76 -2.05 21.82
N ASN A 123 7.42 -2.00 21.74
CA ASN A 123 6.51 -3.14 21.96
C ASN A 123 5.22 -3.02 21.11
N ILE A 124 5.36 -2.80 19.80
CA ILE A 124 4.25 -2.76 18.82
C ILE A 124 4.59 -3.66 17.63
#